data_AF-A0A8S3GZX0-F1
#
_entry.id   AF-A0A8S3GZX0-F1
#
_cell.length_a   1.000
_cell.length_b   1.000
_cell.length_c   1.000
_cell.angle_alpha   90.00
_cell.angle_beta   90.00
_cell.angle_gamma   90.00
#
_symmetry.space_group_name_H-M   'P 1'
#
loop_
_entity.id
_entity.type
_entity.pdbx_description
1 polymer ?
#
loop_
_entity_poly.entity_id
_entity_poly.type
_entity_poly.pdbx_seq_one_letter_code
_entity_poly.pdbx_strand_id
1 'polypeptide(L)'
;MTPISFADHIRAQREFTLVKSIRRKLLSKQLILRVCDKSGGLHIGAKSNYETKAAQYHEDTKAYVELTCNPLMEIFTNVTNALNALKNSKQLSVKEYNRMMPKVDSVKLSYMYFNPKPHKIVGGAMGSPFTLTLANIFMWDWEKRWIRRQNSKNEIYGRYIDDVFFTSNESIEIVEQLLQDANTWHPNIKLEYNIGSSVPFLDVLVSNQQGHLHTCVYHKPSAEPDVVPFISDHPRYTFPNIIQTTLVRAIRYSSTFEAFNNERRTIRLMLLYNG
;
A
#
# COMPACT_ATOMS: atom_id res chain seq x y z
N MET A 1 -25.10 4.00 27.24
CA MET A 1 -24.08 2.99 26.88
C MET A 1 -24.76 1.64 26.90
N THR A 2 -24.79 0.95 25.76
CA THR A 2 -25.24 -0.46 25.70
C THR A 2 -24.28 -1.32 26.53
N PRO A 3 -24.79 -2.21 27.39
CA PRO A 3 -23.92 -3.10 28.18
C PRO A 3 -23.17 -4.05 27.26
N ILE A 4 -21.87 -4.23 27.54
CA ILE A 4 -20.99 -5.15 26.81
C ILE A 4 -21.55 -6.57 26.94
N SER A 5 -21.57 -7.33 25.83
CA SER A 5 -22.10 -8.69 25.86
C SER A 5 -21.24 -9.60 26.74
N PHE A 6 -21.85 -10.64 27.32
CA PHE A 6 -21.11 -11.62 28.12
C PHE A 6 -19.99 -12.31 27.31
N ALA A 7 -20.23 -12.56 26.02
CA ALA A 7 -19.24 -13.11 25.11
C ALA A 7 -18.03 -12.18 24.92
N ASP A 8 -18.27 -10.88 24.76
CA ASP A 8 -17.21 -9.87 24.66
C ASP A 8 -16.39 -9.76 25.96
N HIS A 9 -17.04 -9.93 27.11
CA HIS A 9 -16.35 -9.93 28.40
C HIS A 9 -15.38 -11.14 28.53
N ILE A 10 -15.83 -12.33 28.16
CA ILE A 10 -14.97 -13.54 28.13
C ILE A 10 -13.81 -13.35 27.15
N ARG A 11 -14.09 -12.82 25.95
CA ARG A 11 -13.07 -12.53 24.95
C ARG A 11 -12.02 -11.56 25.48
N ALA A 12 -12.45 -10.45 26.08
CA ALA A 12 -11.55 -9.44 26.65
C ALA A 12 -10.65 -10.03 27.75
N GLN A 13 -11.19 -10.89 28.63
CA GLN A 13 -10.38 -11.57 29.66
C GLN A 13 -9.33 -12.52 29.07
N ARG A 14 -9.70 -13.27 28.01
CA ARG A 14 -8.77 -14.15 27.29
C ARG A 14 -7.65 -13.35 26.62
N GLU A 15 -8.01 -12.29 25.88
CA GLU A 15 -7.06 -11.40 25.23
C GLU A 15 -6.12 -10.73 26.25
N PHE A 16 -6.66 -10.26 27.38
CA PHE A 16 -5.85 -9.70 28.46
C PHE A 16 -4.83 -10.69 29.01
N THR A 17 -5.25 -11.93 29.27
CA THR A 17 -4.38 -12.99 29.76
C THR A 17 -3.28 -13.33 28.76
N LEU A 18 -3.63 -13.39 27.47
CA LEU A 18 -2.70 -13.62 26.37
C LEU A 18 -1.67 -12.50 26.28
N VAL A 19 -2.09 -11.23 26.27
CA VAL A 19 -1.21 -10.06 26.22
C VAL A 19 -0.27 -10.04 27.41
N LYS A 20 -0.77 -10.34 28.62
CA LYS A 20 0.04 -10.43 29.83
C LYS A 20 1.11 -11.53 29.73
N SER A 21 0.75 -12.68 29.17
CA SER A 21 1.67 -13.80 28.92
C SER A 21 2.76 -13.41 27.91
N ILE A 22 2.38 -12.77 26.80
CA ILE A 22 3.33 -12.28 25.78
C ILE A 22 4.31 -11.28 26.40
N ARG A 23 3.81 -10.27 27.13
CA ARG A 23 4.66 -9.28 27.81
C ARG A 23 5.66 -9.94 28.76
N ARG A 24 5.22 -10.93 29.54
CA ARG A 24 6.09 -11.67 30.45
C ARG A 24 7.20 -12.40 29.69
N LYS A 25 6.87 -13.09 28.59
CA LYS A 25 7.85 -13.79 27.75
C LYS A 25 8.86 -12.83 27.09
N LEU A 26 8.39 -11.68 26.61
CA LEU A 26 9.26 -10.65 26.02
C LEU A 26 10.25 -10.13 27.06
N LEU A 27 9.78 -9.79 28.26
CA LEU A 27 10.64 -9.33 29.36
C LEU A 27 11.65 -10.40 29.79
N SER A 28 11.20 -11.64 30.02
CA SER A 28 12.10 -12.72 30.48
C SER A 28 13.19 -13.05 29.47
N LYS A 29 12.92 -12.88 28.17
CA LYS A 29 13.86 -13.17 27.08
C LYS A 29 14.61 -11.93 26.58
N GLN A 30 14.43 -10.76 27.20
CA GLN A 30 15.00 -9.50 26.74
C GLN A 30 14.72 -9.22 25.25
N LEU A 31 13.47 -9.47 24.83
CA LEU A 31 13.01 -9.25 23.46
C LEU A 31 12.15 -7.99 23.37
N ILE A 32 12.21 -7.32 22.22
CA ILE A 32 11.33 -6.23 21.86
C ILE A 32 10.39 -6.67 20.74
N LEU A 33 9.12 -6.26 20.84
CA LEU A 33 8.10 -6.41 19.80
C LEU A 33 7.72 -5.02 19.30
N ARG A 34 7.94 -4.74 18.01
CA ARG A 34 7.61 -3.45 17.37
C ARG A 34 6.99 -3.66 16.00
N VAL A 35 6.21 -2.69 15.54
CA VAL A 35 5.78 -2.62 14.14
C VAL A 35 6.97 -2.15 13.31
N CYS A 36 7.18 -2.78 12.16
CA CYS A 36 8.22 -2.37 11.22
C CYS A 36 7.83 -1.06 10.54
N ASP A 37 8.82 -0.25 10.20
CA ASP A 37 8.56 0.93 9.36
C ASP A 37 8.17 0.50 7.94
N LYS A 38 7.14 1.13 7.35
CA LYS A 38 6.66 0.93 5.97
C LYS A 38 6.16 -0.47 5.57
N SER A 39 6.35 -1.49 6.39
CA SER A 39 5.75 -2.80 6.21
C SER A 39 4.91 -3.07 7.45
N GLY A 40 3.60 -3.29 7.34
CA GLY A 40 2.71 -3.57 8.48
C GLY A 40 3.06 -4.84 9.28
N GLY A 41 4.22 -5.46 9.03
CA GLY A 41 4.75 -6.60 9.77
C GLY A 41 5.26 -6.24 11.17
N LEU A 42 5.39 -7.27 11.99
CA LEU A 42 5.91 -7.20 13.35
C LEU A 42 7.37 -7.68 13.39
N HIS A 43 8.21 -6.92 14.06
CA HIS A 43 9.58 -7.29 14.39
C HIS A 43 9.66 -7.79 15.82
N ILE A 44 10.24 -8.98 16.00
CA ILE A 44 10.67 -9.52 17.29
C ILE A 44 12.20 -9.64 17.25
N GLY A 45 12.88 -8.97 18.18
CA GLY A 45 14.34 -8.96 18.21
C GLY A 45 14.89 -8.74 19.62
N ALA A 46 16.19 -8.91 19.78
CA ALA A 46 16.87 -8.65 21.05
C ALA A 46 16.77 -7.15 21.41
N LYS A 47 16.46 -6.87 22.68
CA LYS A 47 16.37 -5.51 23.22
C LYS A 47 17.71 -4.77 23.10
N SER A 48 18.82 -5.45 23.35
CA SER A 48 20.18 -4.90 23.19
C SER A 48 20.42 -4.38 21.77
N ASN A 49 20.11 -5.17 20.75
CA ASN A 49 20.30 -4.78 19.34
C ASN A 49 19.48 -3.54 18.97
N TYR A 50 18.27 -3.42 19.53
CA TYR A 50 17.43 -2.24 19.34
C TYR A 50 18.06 -1.00 19.97
N GLU A 51 18.52 -1.10 21.22
CA GLU A 51 19.17 0.02 21.94
C GLU A 51 20.47 0.44 21.28
N THR A 52 21.31 -0.51 20.86
CA THR A 52 22.56 -0.22 20.14
C THR A 52 22.30 0.49 18.82
N LYS A 53 21.31 0.04 18.02
CA LYS A 53 20.97 0.72 16.77
C LYS A 53 20.38 2.11 16.97
N ALA A 54 19.58 2.30 18.02
CA ALA A 54 19.06 3.62 18.37
C ALA A 54 20.20 4.59 18.74
N ALA A 55 21.19 4.12 19.51
CA ALA A 55 22.37 4.90 19.86
C ALA A 55 23.22 5.26 18.62
N GLN A 56 23.49 4.29 17.74
CA GLN A 56 24.20 4.53 16.47
C GLN A 56 23.51 5.59 15.61
N TYR A 57 22.18 5.51 15.48
CA TYR A 57 21.41 6.50 14.71
C TYR A 57 21.50 7.91 15.30
N HIS A 58 21.54 8.04 16.63
CA HIS A 58 21.76 9.33 17.28
C HIS A 58 23.14 9.91 16.98
N GLU A 59 24.18 9.08 17.06
CA GLU A 59 25.57 9.48 16.78
C GLU A 59 25.74 9.91 15.32
N ASP A 60 25.19 9.16 14.37
CA ASP A 60 25.34 9.40 12.93
C ASP A 60 24.67 10.70 12.47
N THR A 61 23.47 11.00 12.98
CA THR A 61 22.64 12.06 12.41
C THR A 61 22.81 13.42 13.09
N LYS A 62 23.28 13.45 14.35
CA LYS A 62 23.27 14.65 15.21
C LYS A 62 21.92 15.39 15.25
N ALA A 63 20.84 14.70 14.87
CA ALA A 63 19.52 15.31 14.71
C ALA A 63 18.79 15.51 16.04
N TYR A 64 19.29 14.90 17.12
CA TYR A 64 18.67 14.90 18.44
C TYR A 64 19.68 15.33 19.49
N VAL A 65 19.19 16.07 20.48
CA VAL A 65 19.97 16.50 21.64
C VAL A 65 19.27 15.96 22.88
N GLU A 66 20.04 15.36 23.79
CA GLU A 66 19.53 14.92 25.07
C GLU A 66 19.21 16.14 25.95
N LEU A 67 18.00 16.18 26.49
CA LEU A 67 17.54 17.27 27.34
C LEU A 67 17.74 16.89 28.81
N THR A 68 18.25 17.83 29.60
CA THR A 68 18.49 17.65 31.04
C THR A 68 17.21 17.77 31.88
N CYS A 69 16.17 18.42 31.34
CA CYS A 69 14.89 18.60 32.00
C CYS A 69 13.72 18.50 31.00
N ASN A 70 12.49 18.42 31.52
CA ASN A 70 11.28 18.39 30.71
C ASN A 70 10.91 19.81 30.23
N PRO A 71 10.99 20.12 28.92
CA PRO A 71 10.77 21.48 28.41
C PRO A 71 9.28 21.82 28.19
N LEU A 72 8.34 20.93 28.54
CA LEU A 72 6.93 21.05 28.14
C LEU A 72 6.31 22.40 28.51
N MET A 73 6.55 22.86 29.74
CA MET A 73 5.98 24.12 30.24
C MET A 73 6.63 25.35 29.60
N GLU A 74 7.93 25.26 29.28
CA GLU A 74 8.64 26.31 28.56
C GLU A 74 8.09 26.45 27.14
N ILE A 75 7.97 25.32 26.42
CA ILE A 75 7.39 25.28 25.07
C ILE A 75 5.94 25.77 25.11
N PHE A 76 5.14 25.34 26.07
CA PHE A 76 3.76 25.78 26.25
C PHE A 76 3.66 27.31 26.40
N THR A 77 4.55 27.87 27.24
CA THR A 77 4.62 29.32 27.47
C THR A 77 5.00 30.05 26.19
N ASN A 78 6.04 29.59 25.49
CA ASN A 78 6.52 30.20 24.26
C ASN A 78 5.45 30.18 23.15
N VAL A 79 4.76 29.05 22.96
CA VAL A 79 3.66 28.92 21.99
C VAL A 79 2.50 29.85 22.36
N THR A 80 2.12 29.91 23.64
CA THR A 80 1.05 30.79 24.11
C THR A 80 1.39 32.27 23.87
N ASN A 81 2.63 32.67 24.15
CA ASN A 81 3.10 34.03 23.92
C ASN A 81 3.09 34.39 22.42
N ALA A 82 3.52 33.47 21.56
CA ALA A 82 3.47 33.67 20.11
C ALA A 82 2.03 33.83 19.59
N LEU A 83 1.11 32.97 20.05
CA LEU A 83 -0.32 33.06 19.69
C LEU A 83 -0.96 34.37 20.17
N ASN A 84 -0.63 34.81 21.38
CA ASN A 84 -1.07 36.09 21.92
C ASN A 84 -0.57 37.27 21.07
N ALA A 85 0.70 37.27 20.68
CA ALA A 85 1.27 38.31 19.82
C ALA A 85 0.55 38.38 18.47
N LEU A 86 0.32 37.23 17.81
CA LEU A 86 -0.37 37.15 16.52
C LEU A 86 -1.84 37.59 16.59
N LYS A 87 -2.53 37.26 17.69
CA LYS A 87 -3.89 37.75 17.95
C LYS A 87 -3.91 39.26 18.13
N ASN A 88 -2.98 39.80 18.93
CA ASN A 88 -2.88 41.24 19.20
C ASN A 88 -2.54 42.04 17.94
N SER A 89 -1.73 41.49 17.04
CA SER A 89 -1.42 42.08 15.74
C SER A 89 -2.51 41.85 14.67
N LYS A 90 -3.67 41.27 15.03
CA LYS A 90 -4.80 40.97 14.14
C LYS A 90 -4.46 40.05 12.95
N GLN A 91 -3.41 39.23 13.07
CA GLN A 91 -3.04 38.24 12.05
C GLN A 91 -3.79 36.92 12.20
N LEU A 92 -4.43 36.68 13.35
CA LEU A 92 -5.29 35.54 13.61
C LEU A 92 -6.70 36.01 13.96
N SER A 93 -7.71 35.34 13.39
CA SER A 93 -9.08 35.49 13.85
C SER A 93 -9.27 34.88 15.24
N VAL A 94 -10.30 35.32 15.97
CA VAL A 94 -10.65 34.78 17.29
C VAL A 94 -10.92 33.27 17.23
N LYS A 95 -11.52 32.79 16.13
CA LYS A 95 -11.84 31.38 15.93
C LYS A 95 -10.58 30.53 15.74
N GLU A 96 -9.62 31.01 14.96
CA GLU A 96 -8.34 30.34 14.73
C GLU A 96 -7.52 30.31 16.02
N TYR A 97 -7.42 31.43 16.72
CA TYR A 97 -6.75 31.52 18.02
C TYR A 97 -7.31 30.48 19.01
N ASN A 98 -8.63 30.43 19.20
CA ASN A 98 -9.24 29.49 20.14
C ASN A 98 -9.03 28.01 19.74
N ARG A 99 -8.91 27.72 18.44
CA ARG A 99 -8.65 26.35 17.94
C ARG A 99 -7.18 25.95 18.09
N MET A 100 -6.25 26.90 17.94
CA MET A 100 -4.81 26.65 18.04
C MET A 100 -4.30 26.69 19.48
N MET A 101 -5.00 27.37 20.38
CA MET A 101 -4.59 27.50 21.77
C MET A 101 -4.45 26.13 22.45
N PRO A 102 -3.26 25.79 22.97
CA PRO A 102 -3.03 24.51 23.62
C PRO A 102 -3.77 24.44 24.95
N LYS A 103 -4.41 23.30 25.24
CA LYS A 103 -5.09 23.08 26.53
C LYS A 103 -4.14 22.39 27.50
N VAL A 104 -3.85 23.04 28.62
CA VAL A 104 -2.92 22.57 29.66
C VAL A 104 -3.16 21.10 30.03
N ASP A 105 -4.41 20.71 30.24
CA ASP A 105 -4.77 19.35 30.69
C ASP A 105 -4.57 18.25 29.62
N SER A 106 -4.35 18.63 28.37
CA SER A 106 -4.23 17.69 27.24
C SER A 106 -2.85 17.64 26.61
N VAL A 107 -2.01 18.64 26.88
CA VAL A 107 -0.70 18.81 26.26
C VAL A 107 0.29 17.80 26.83
N LYS A 108 0.98 17.08 25.95
CA LYS A 108 1.99 16.08 26.30
C LYS A 108 3.16 16.19 25.33
N LEU A 109 4.36 15.85 25.79
CA LEU A 109 5.50 15.69 24.90
C LEU A 109 5.27 14.52 23.94
N SER A 110 5.79 14.67 22.74
CA SER A 110 5.83 13.59 21.76
C SER A 110 6.73 12.46 22.27
N TYR A 111 6.27 11.22 22.11
CA TYR A 111 7.09 10.05 22.39
C TYR A 111 7.96 9.74 21.18
N MET A 112 9.27 9.59 21.40
CA MET A 112 10.18 9.07 20.40
C MET A 112 10.24 7.55 20.49
N TYR A 113 10.18 6.87 19.34
CA TYR A 113 10.38 5.44 19.23
C TYR A 113 11.09 5.14 17.91
N PHE A 114 11.87 4.05 17.87
CA PHE A 114 12.63 3.64 16.69
C PHE A 114 11.92 2.45 16.05
N ASN A 115 11.28 2.64 14.90
CA ASN A 115 10.68 1.52 14.20
C ASN A 115 11.77 0.75 13.43
N PRO A 116 11.87 -0.58 13.61
CA PRO A 116 12.80 -1.40 12.85
C PRO A 116 12.51 -1.30 11.35
N LYS A 117 13.58 -1.12 10.56
CA LYS A 117 13.56 -1.18 9.09
C LYS A 117 14.24 -2.47 8.64
N PRO A 118 13.50 -3.58 8.46
CA PRO A 118 14.07 -4.77 7.85
C PRO A 118 14.33 -4.48 6.37
N HIS A 119 15.60 -4.33 5.99
CA HIS A 119 15.98 -4.26 4.59
C HIS A 119 16.00 -5.67 3.99
N LYS A 120 15.47 -5.83 2.77
CA LYS A 120 15.69 -7.05 1.99
C LYS A 120 17.18 -7.14 1.68
N ILE A 121 17.79 -8.29 1.99
CA ILE A 121 19.20 -8.57 1.72
C ILE A 121 19.43 -8.82 0.21
N VAL A 122 18.38 -9.24 -0.50
CA VAL A 122 18.40 -9.57 -1.92
C VAL A 122 17.34 -8.72 -2.66
N GLY A 123 17.75 -8.13 -3.77
CA GLY A 123 16.94 -7.23 -4.60
C GLY A 123 17.38 -5.77 -4.55
N GLY A 124 16.89 -4.98 -5.49
CA GLY A 124 17.15 -3.53 -5.51
C GLY A 124 16.20 -2.75 -4.61
N ALA A 125 16.63 -1.57 -4.16
CA ALA A 125 15.79 -0.67 -3.39
C ALA A 125 14.66 -0.10 -4.27
N MET A 126 13.40 -0.22 -3.83
CA MET A 126 12.28 0.43 -4.50
C MET A 126 12.50 1.96 -4.54
N GLY A 127 12.38 2.54 -5.74
CA GLY A 127 12.64 3.97 -5.98
C GLY A 127 14.08 4.31 -6.36
N SER A 128 15.00 3.34 -6.37
CA SER A 128 16.31 3.54 -6.99
C SER A 128 16.16 3.64 -8.52
N PRO A 129 16.79 4.63 -9.18
CA PRO A 129 16.66 4.83 -10.63
C PRO A 129 17.16 3.64 -11.45
N PHE A 130 18.08 2.84 -10.90
CA PHE A 130 18.67 1.70 -11.61
C PHE A 130 17.95 0.37 -11.34
N THR A 131 17.17 0.27 -10.27
CA THR A 131 16.57 -1.02 -9.86
C THR A 131 15.60 -1.55 -10.91
N LEU A 132 14.78 -0.69 -11.52
CA LEU A 132 13.85 -1.12 -12.57
C LEU A 132 14.60 -1.60 -13.83
N THR A 133 15.66 -0.90 -14.23
CA THR A 133 16.48 -1.27 -15.39
C THR A 133 17.15 -2.61 -15.18
N LEU A 134 17.78 -2.83 -14.02
CA LEU A 134 18.41 -4.09 -13.67
C LEU A 134 17.40 -5.24 -13.57
N ALA A 135 16.22 -4.98 -13.01
CA ALA A 135 15.13 -5.95 -12.95
C ALA A 135 14.68 -6.36 -14.37
N ASN A 136 14.52 -5.41 -15.29
CA ASN A 136 14.16 -5.71 -16.68
C ASN A 136 15.24 -6.52 -17.42
N ILE A 137 16.52 -6.22 -17.21
CA ILE A 137 17.64 -7.00 -17.80
C ILE A 137 17.64 -8.43 -17.27
N PHE A 138 17.45 -8.59 -15.96
CA PHE A 138 17.38 -9.91 -15.33
C PHE A 138 16.17 -10.70 -15.82
N MET A 139 14.98 -10.07 -15.87
CA MET A 139 13.77 -10.70 -16.38
C MET A 139 13.87 -11.06 -17.85
N TRP A 140 14.57 -10.26 -18.67
CA TRP A 140 14.84 -10.59 -20.07
C TRP A 140 15.57 -11.93 -20.22
N ASP A 141 16.60 -12.18 -19.41
CA ASP A 141 17.35 -13.43 -19.47
C ASP A 141 16.49 -14.64 -19.09
N TRP A 142 15.58 -14.45 -18.13
CA TRP A 142 14.63 -15.46 -17.68
C TRP A 142 13.53 -15.73 -18.71
N GLU A 143 12.93 -14.69 -19.30
CA GLU A 143 11.77 -14.78 -20.21
C GLU A 143 12.14 -15.13 -21.66
N LYS A 144 13.41 -14.97 -22.07
CA LYS A 144 13.85 -15.20 -23.47
C LYS A 144 13.44 -16.55 -24.05
N ARG A 145 13.44 -17.61 -23.23
CA ARG A 145 13.04 -18.97 -23.65
C ARG A 145 11.56 -19.01 -23.99
N TRP A 146 10.76 -18.31 -23.20
CA TRP A 146 9.32 -18.23 -23.35
C TRP A 146 8.94 -17.40 -24.56
N ILE A 147 9.54 -16.22 -24.73
CA ILE A 147 9.32 -15.34 -25.89
C ILE A 147 9.61 -16.09 -27.20
N ARG A 148 10.69 -16.88 -27.25
CA ARG A 148 11.03 -17.68 -28.45
C ARG A 148 9.97 -18.73 -28.78
N ARG A 149 9.47 -19.43 -27.77
CA ARG A 149 8.39 -20.42 -27.94
C ARG A 149 7.13 -19.74 -28.46
N GLN A 150 6.74 -18.61 -27.88
CA GLN A 150 5.49 -17.93 -28.21
C GLN A 150 5.54 -17.34 -29.63
N ASN A 151 6.68 -16.73 -30.00
CA ASN A 151 6.92 -16.25 -31.35
C ASN A 151 6.87 -17.39 -32.39
N SER A 152 7.37 -18.59 -32.07
CA SER A 152 7.32 -19.73 -33.00
C SER A 152 5.91 -20.26 -33.27
N LYS A 153 4.96 -19.97 -32.37
CA LYS A 153 3.57 -20.44 -32.44
C LYS A 153 2.56 -19.34 -32.80
N ASN A 154 3.03 -18.12 -33.07
CA ASN A 154 2.19 -16.93 -33.23
C ASN A 154 1.27 -16.67 -32.03
N GLU A 155 1.78 -16.91 -30.82
CA GLU A 155 1.10 -16.66 -29.56
C GLU A 155 1.52 -15.32 -28.96
N ILE A 156 0.66 -14.72 -28.14
CA ILE A 156 0.92 -13.43 -27.50
C ILE A 156 1.71 -13.68 -26.21
N TYR A 157 2.72 -12.85 -25.97
CA TYR A 157 3.42 -12.75 -24.69
C TYR A 157 3.63 -11.28 -24.35
N GLY A 158 3.30 -10.89 -23.12
CA GLY A 158 3.50 -9.54 -22.61
C GLY A 158 3.81 -9.56 -21.13
N ARG A 159 4.67 -8.64 -20.70
CA ARG A 159 4.99 -8.42 -19.29
C ARG A 159 4.88 -6.94 -18.96
N TYR A 160 4.24 -6.63 -17.85
CA TYR A 160 4.23 -5.31 -17.24
C TYR A 160 4.79 -5.39 -15.83
N ILE A 161 6.06 -5.01 -15.68
CA ILE A 161 6.81 -5.11 -14.42
C ILE A 161 6.76 -6.55 -13.88
N ASP A 162 5.88 -6.84 -12.92
CA ASP A 162 5.73 -8.12 -12.24
C ASP A 162 4.61 -8.98 -12.86
N ASP A 163 3.69 -8.39 -13.62
CA ASP A 163 2.54 -9.09 -14.21
C ASP A 163 2.88 -9.64 -15.60
N VAL A 164 2.60 -10.92 -15.83
CA VAL A 164 2.82 -11.61 -17.12
C VAL A 164 1.48 -12.06 -17.70
N PHE A 165 1.32 -11.88 -19.01
CA PHE A 165 0.18 -12.37 -19.78
C PHE A 165 0.67 -13.09 -21.03
N PHE A 166 0.10 -14.26 -21.33
CA PHE A 166 0.35 -14.94 -22.58
C PHE A 166 -0.86 -15.76 -23.04
N THR A 167 -0.91 -16.05 -24.33
CA THR A 167 -1.90 -16.98 -24.90
C THR A 167 -1.23 -18.29 -25.31
N SER A 168 -2.00 -19.38 -25.33
CA SER A 168 -1.54 -20.69 -25.79
C SER A 168 -2.65 -21.38 -26.56
N ASN A 169 -2.30 -22.03 -27.67
CA ASN A 169 -3.20 -22.89 -28.44
C ASN A 169 -3.10 -24.38 -28.03
N GLU A 170 -2.28 -24.68 -27.02
CA GLU A 170 -2.11 -26.04 -26.49
C GLU A 170 -3.19 -26.41 -25.46
N SER A 171 -3.23 -27.68 -25.09
CA SER A 171 -4.11 -28.15 -24.03
C SER A 171 -3.69 -27.55 -22.68
N ILE A 172 -4.66 -27.44 -21.76
CA ILE A 172 -4.46 -26.83 -20.44
C ILE A 172 -3.37 -27.59 -19.67
N GLU A 173 -3.30 -28.90 -19.81
CA GLU A 173 -2.33 -29.75 -19.11
C GLU A 173 -0.89 -29.42 -19.53
N ILE A 174 -0.65 -29.16 -20.83
CA ILE A 174 0.67 -28.78 -21.32
C ILE A 174 1.04 -27.40 -20.79
N VAL A 175 0.10 -26.46 -20.76
CA VAL A 175 0.33 -25.12 -20.21
C VAL A 175 0.68 -25.17 -18.73
N GLU A 176 -0.03 -25.99 -17.95
CA GLU A 176 0.27 -26.19 -16.53
C GLU A 176 1.66 -26.79 -16.31
N GLN A 177 2.06 -27.78 -17.12
CA GLN A 177 3.41 -28.35 -17.07
C GLN A 177 4.47 -27.27 -17.36
N LEU A 178 4.28 -26.45 -18.38
CA LEU A 178 5.21 -25.36 -18.70
C LEU A 178 5.34 -24.34 -17.56
N LEU A 179 4.25 -24.02 -16.88
CA LEU A 179 4.24 -23.08 -15.75
C LEU A 179 4.91 -23.70 -14.51
N GLN A 180 4.70 -24.99 -14.27
CA GLN A 180 5.42 -25.72 -13.23
C GLN A 180 6.92 -25.79 -13.52
N ASP A 181 7.31 -26.06 -14.75
CA ASP A 181 8.71 -26.04 -15.18
C ASP A 181 9.32 -24.65 -15.01
N ALA A 182 8.60 -23.59 -15.40
CA ALA A 182 9.07 -22.20 -15.25
C ALA A 182 9.33 -21.81 -13.79
N ASN A 183 8.54 -22.35 -12.86
CA ASN A 183 8.75 -22.19 -11.42
C ASN A 183 10.04 -22.86 -10.90
N THR A 184 10.67 -23.75 -11.68
CA THR A 184 11.96 -24.36 -11.32
C THR A 184 13.18 -23.60 -11.85
N TRP A 185 12.99 -22.66 -12.79
CA TRP A 185 14.11 -22.01 -13.48
C TRP A 185 14.94 -21.11 -12.56
N HIS A 186 14.35 -20.57 -11.49
CA HIS A 186 15.07 -19.71 -10.57
C HIS A 186 14.50 -19.81 -9.14
N PRO A 187 15.34 -20.00 -8.10
CA PRO A 187 14.87 -20.24 -6.73
C PRO A 187 14.10 -19.05 -6.12
N ASN A 188 14.34 -17.83 -6.61
CA ASN A 188 13.70 -16.61 -6.10
C ASN A 188 12.54 -16.09 -6.96
N ILE A 189 12.18 -16.78 -8.06
CA ILE A 189 11.03 -16.41 -8.88
C ILE A 189 9.94 -17.43 -8.63
N LYS A 190 8.76 -16.97 -8.21
CA LYS A 190 7.58 -17.80 -8.02
C LYS A 190 6.42 -17.20 -8.80
N LEU A 191 5.93 -17.96 -9.76
CA LEU A 191 4.79 -17.63 -10.59
C LEU A 191 3.51 -18.13 -9.92
N GLU A 192 2.61 -17.19 -9.66
CA GLU A 192 1.21 -17.47 -9.33
C GLU A 192 0.40 -17.20 -10.59
N TYR A 193 -0.34 -18.19 -11.07
CA TYR A 193 -1.00 -18.14 -12.36
C TYR A 193 -2.48 -18.51 -12.26
N ASN A 194 -3.27 -17.96 -13.17
CA ASN A 194 -4.68 -18.28 -13.36
C ASN A 194 -4.90 -18.60 -14.86
N ILE A 195 -5.41 -19.79 -15.15
CA ILE A 195 -5.68 -20.25 -16.51
C ILE A 195 -7.18 -20.27 -16.70
N GLY A 196 -7.66 -19.63 -17.76
CA GLY A 196 -9.07 -19.61 -18.09
C GLY A 196 -9.34 -19.01 -19.45
N SER A 197 -10.59 -19.15 -19.92
CA SER A 197 -11.08 -18.46 -21.12
C SER A 197 -11.24 -16.96 -20.88
N SER A 198 -11.32 -16.51 -19.62
CA SER A 198 -11.37 -15.11 -19.23
C SER A 198 -10.42 -14.86 -18.07
N VAL A 199 -9.44 -14.00 -18.25
CA VAL A 199 -8.39 -13.73 -17.26
C VAL A 199 -8.20 -12.21 -17.12
N PRO A 200 -8.16 -11.68 -15.89
CA PRO A 200 -7.81 -10.29 -15.65
C PRO A 200 -6.30 -10.07 -15.83
N PHE A 201 -5.94 -9.02 -16.55
CA PHE A 201 -4.56 -8.52 -16.66
C PHE A 201 -4.56 -7.01 -16.49
N LEU A 202 -3.93 -6.53 -15.42
CA LEU A 202 -4.00 -5.13 -14.99
C LEU A 202 -5.47 -4.66 -14.79
N ASP A 203 -5.88 -3.63 -15.52
CA ASP A 203 -7.22 -3.05 -15.50
C ASP A 203 -8.13 -3.60 -16.63
N VAL A 204 -7.72 -4.68 -17.30
CA VAL A 204 -8.41 -5.24 -18.46
C VAL A 204 -8.81 -6.70 -18.19
N LEU A 205 -10.06 -7.05 -18.46
CA LEU A 205 -10.50 -8.44 -18.51
C LEU A 205 -10.39 -8.90 -19.95
N VAL A 206 -9.52 -9.88 -20.20
CA VAL A 206 -9.33 -10.46 -21.53
C VAL A 206 -10.09 -11.76 -21.59
N SER A 207 -11.02 -11.87 -22.54
CA SER A 207 -11.85 -13.05 -22.77
C SER A 207 -11.61 -13.61 -24.17
N ASN A 208 -11.41 -14.90 -24.28
CA ASN A 208 -11.25 -15.60 -25.55
C ASN A 208 -12.61 -16.17 -25.98
N GLN A 209 -13.13 -15.69 -27.10
CA GLN A 209 -14.32 -16.20 -27.75
C GLN A 209 -13.91 -16.79 -29.10
N GLN A 210 -13.80 -18.12 -29.17
CA GLN A 210 -13.51 -18.87 -30.41
C GLN A 210 -12.24 -18.39 -31.15
N GLY A 211 -11.19 -18.01 -30.42
CA GLY A 211 -9.92 -17.55 -30.99
C GLY A 211 -9.84 -16.02 -31.16
N HIS A 212 -10.93 -15.29 -30.89
CA HIS A 212 -10.93 -13.83 -30.87
C HIS A 212 -10.88 -13.32 -29.43
N LEU A 213 -9.90 -12.45 -29.15
CA LEU A 213 -9.76 -11.81 -27.85
C LEU A 213 -10.67 -10.60 -27.76
N HIS A 214 -11.59 -10.65 -26.80
CA HIS A 214 -12.45 -9.55 -26.42
C HIS A 214 -12.00 -8.97 -25.08
N THR A 215 -11.92 -7.65 -25.02
CA THR A 215 -11.47 -6.93 -23.83
C THR A 215 -12.59 -6.04 -23.28
N CYS A 216 -12.63 -5.91 -21.96
CA CYS A 216 -13.42 -4.90 -21.25
C CYS A 216 -12.67 -4.43 -19.99
N VAL A 217 -13.19 -3.39 -19.33
CA VAL A 217 -12.60 -2.89 -18.08
C VAL A 217 -12.80 -3.92 -16.96
N TYR A 218 -11.73 -4.27 -16.27
CA TYR A 218 -11.78 -5.14 -15.10
C TYR A 218 -11.87 -4.30 -13.82
N HIS A 219 -12.87 -4.60 -12.99
CA HIS A 219 -13.00 -4.06 -11.64
C HIS A 219 -12.71 -5.16 -10.64
N LYS A 220 -11.71 -4.96 -9.77
CA LYS A 220 -11.39 -5.92 -8.72
C LYS A 220 -12.59 -6.05 -7.77
N PRO A 221 -12.98 -7.27 -7.34
CA PRO A 221 -14.10 -7.44 -6.41
C PRO A 221 -13.90 -6.70 -5.08
N SER A 222 -12.65 -6.45 -4.69
CA SER A 222 -12.29 -5.70 -3.49
C SER A 222 -12.14 -4.20 -3.71
N ALA A 223 -12.29 -3.70 -4.95
CA ALA A 223 -12.22 -2.27 -5.21
C ALA A 223 -13.55 -1.63 -4.80
N GLU A 224 -13.47 -0.75 -3.80
CA GLU A 224 -14.59 0.13 -3.49
C GLU A 224 -14.76 1.15 -4.63
N PRO A 225 -15.99 1.48 -5.04
CA PRO A 225 -16.27 2.42 -6.12
C PRO A 225 -16.07 3.89 -5.67
N ASP A 226 -15.04 4.14 -4.87
CA ASP A 226 -14.78 5.44 -4.28
C ASP A 226 -14.11 6.36 -5.29
N VAL A 227 -14.77 7.47 -5.55
CA VAL A 227 -14.24 8.61 -6.31
C VAL A 227 -14.10 9.76 -5.33
N VAL A 228 -13.16 10.66 -5.60
CA VAL A 228 -13.09 11.93 -4.89
C VAL A 228 -14.46 12.65 -4.92
N PRO A 229 -15.12 12.88 -3.76
CA PRO A 229 -16.44 13.51 -3.71
C PRO A 229 -16.41 14.94 -4.27
N PHE A 230 -17.47 15.38 -4.96
CA PHE A 230 -17.47 16.70 -5.61
C PHE A 230 -17.35 17.87 -4.63
N ILE A 231 -17.81 17.65 -3.39
CA ILE A 231 -17.75 18.61 -2.29
C ILE A 231 -16.36 18.68 -1.62
N SER A 232 -15.42 17.82 -1.99
CA SER A 232 -14.08 17.82 -1.41
C SER A 232 -13.25 19.04 -1.85
N ASP A 233 -12.28 19.42 -1.03
CA ASP A 233 -11.41 20.58 -1.26
C ASP A 233 -10.27 20.30 -2.25
N HIS A 234 -10.59 19.61 -3.35
CA HIS A 234 -9.66 19.35 -4.44
C HIS A 234 -9.78 20.44 -5.52
N PRO A 235 -8.70 20.71 -6.28
CA PRO A 235 -8.77 21.64 -7.40
C PRO A 235 -9.90 21.28 -8.38
N ARG A 236 -10.68 22.28 -8.83
CA ARG A 236 -11.90 22.07 -9.62
C ARG A 236 -11.69 21.32 -10.94
N TYR A 237 -10.49 21.35 -11.50
CA TYR A 237 -10.14 20.59 -12.71
C TYR A 237 -10.06 19.07 -12.47
N THR A 238 -9.96 18.62 -11.22
CA THR A 238 -9.84 17.19 -10.86
C THR A 238 -11.08 16.41 -11.27
N PHE A 239 -12.26 16.98 -11.03
CA PHE A 239 -13.56 16.33 -11.28
C PHE A 239 -13.81 16.02 -12.77
N PRO A 240 -13.71 16.99 -13.72
CA PRO A 240 -13.85 16.68 -15.14
C PRO A 240 -12.74 15.73 -15.62
N ASN A 241 -11.52 15.82 -15.08
CA ASN A 241 -10.44 14.90 -15.44
C ASN A 241 -10.72 13.45 -15.02
N ILE A 242 -11.34 13.22 -13.85
CA ILE A 242 -11.77 11.87 -13.43
C ILE A 242 -12.77 11.30 -14.44
N ILE A 243 -13.77 12.09 -14.84
CA ILE A 243 -14.77 11.66 -15.84
C ILE A 243 -14.10 11.38 -17.18
N GLN A 244 -13.23 12.28 -17.63
CA GLN A 244 -12.54 12.13 -18.91
C GLN A 244 -11.63 10.88 -18.91
N THR A 245 -10.82 10.70 -17.88
CA THR A 245 -9.87 9.57 -17.80
C THR A 245 -10.60 8.23 -17.70
N THR A 246 -11.66 8.14 -16.90
CA THR A 246 -12.47 6.91 -16.78
C THR A 246 -13.20 6.57 -18.09
N LEU A 247 -13.77 7.56 -18.78
CA LEU A 247 -14.40 7.34 -20.09
C LEU A 247 -13.39 6.98 -21.18
N VAL A 248 -12.24 7.67 -21.24
CA VAL A 248 -11.16 7.32 -22.19
C VAL A 248 -10.65 5.91 -21.93
N ARG A 249 -10.51 5.51 -20.67
CA ARG A 249 -10.16 4.14 -20.29
C ARG A 249 -11.22 3.14 -20.77
N ALA A 250 -12.50 3.43 -20.54
CA ALA A 250 -13.60 2.59 -21.01
C ALA A 250 -13.59 2.41 -22.53
N ILE A 251 -13.32 3.48 -23.29
CA ILE A 251 -13.21 3.44 -24.75
C ILE A 251 -12.02 2.58 -25.19
N ARG A 252 -10.85 2.78 -24.57
CA ARG A 252 -9.62 2.08 -24.96
C ARG A 252 -9.64 0.59 -24.64
N TYR A 253 -10.27 0.20 -23.53
CA TYR A 253 -10.24 -1.18 -23.05
C TYR A 253 -11.40 -2.02 -23.57
N SER A 254 -12.48 -1.40 -24.05
CA SER A 254 -13.66 -2.12 -24.53
C SER A 254 -13.54 -2.47 -26.01
N SER A 255 -13.50 -3.76 -26.32
CA SER A 255 -13.49 -4.26 -27.70
C SER A 255 -14.83 -4.11 -28.43
N THR A 256 -15.94 -3.97 -27.70
CA THR A 256 -17.30 -3.87 -28.27
C THR A 256 -18.03 -2.64 -27.72
N PHE A 257 -18.98 -2.14 -28.51
CA PHE A 257 -19.83 -1.03 -28.09
C PHE A 257 -20.72 -1.40 -26.89
N GLU A 258 -21.10 -2.67 -26.77
CA GLU A 258 -21.85 -3.17 -25.62
C GLU A 258 -21.01 -3.14 -24.34
N ALA A 259 -19.76 -3.62 -24.39
CA ALA A 259 -18.85 -3.56 -23.26
C ALA A 259 -18.60 -2.11 -22.81
N PHE A 260 -18.40 -1.20 -23.77
CA PHE A 260 -18.28 0.22 -23.48
C PHE A 260 -19.53 0.79 -22.82
N ASN A 261 -20.73 0.44 -23.30
CA ASN A 261 -21.97 0.92 -22.71
C ASN A 261 -22.20 0.38 -21.29
N ASN A 262 -21.82 -0.86 -21.03
CA ASN A 262 -21.88 -1.45 -19.69
C ASN A 262 -20.95 -0.69 -18.74
N GLU A 263 -19.70 -0.45 -19.14
CA GLU A 263 -18.75 0.33 -18.34
C GLU A 263 -19.22 1.78 -18.14
N ARG A 264 -19.78 2.42 -19.17
CA ARG A 264 -20.35 3.77 -19.06
C ARG A 264 -21.48 3.84 -18.02
N ARG A 265 -22.31 2.79 -17.91
CA ARG A 265 -23.34 2.71 -16.86
C ARG A 265 -22.70 2.57 -15.48
N THR A 266 -21.68 1.72 -15.34
CA THR A 266 -20.91 1.56 -14.10
C THR A 266 -20.29 2.88 -13.65
N ILE A 267 -19.61 3.60 -14.55
CA ILE A 267 -19.03 4.93 -14.27
C ILE A 267 -20.11 5.91 -13.83
N ARG A 268 -21.26 5.93 -14.50
CA ARG A 268 -22.38 6.81 -14.11
C ARG A 268 -22.88 6.49 -12.70
N LEU A 269 -23.04 5.22 -12.35
CA LEU A 269 -23.47 4.80 -11.01
C LEU A 269 -22.42 5.17 -9.96
N MET A 270 -21.14 4.95 -10.25
CA MET A 270 -20.01 5.32 -9.40
C MET A 270 -20.02 6.82 -9.08
N LEU A 271 -20.23 7.67 -10.09
CA LEU A 271 -20.28 9.13 -9.92
C LEU A 271 -21.52 9.57 -9.11
N LEU A 272 -22.69 8.95 -9.34
CA LEU A 272 -23.91 9.27 -8.59
C LEU A 272 -23.82 8.87 -7.11
N TYR A 273 -23.07 7.81 -6.79
CA TYR A 273 -22.89 7.34 -5.42
C TYR A 273 -21.98 8.26 -4.59
N ASN A 274 -21.06 8.99 -5.25
CA ASN A 274 -20.03 9.80 -4.58
C ASN A 274 -20.45 11.25 -4.21
N GLY A 275 -21.70 11.65 -4.50
CA GLY A 275 -22.26 12.95 -4.11
C GLY A 275 -21.87 14.11 -5.03
#